data_AF-A0A7J9GYH1-F1
#
_entry.id   AF-A0A7J9GYH1-F1
#
_cell.length_a   1.000
_cell.length_b   1.000
_cell.length_c   1.000
_cell.angle_alpha   90.00
_cell.angle_beta   90.00
_cell.angle_gamma   90.00
#
_symmetry.space_group_name_H-M   'P 1'
#
loop_
_entity.id
_entity.type
_entity.pdbx_description
1 polymer ?
#
loop_
_entity_poly.entity_id
_entity_poly.type
_entity_poly.pdbx_seq_one_letter_code
_entity_poly.pdbx_strand_id
1 'polypeptide(L)' 'MSEQEEDLIYRMYKLVGDRWGLIAGRIPGRTAEEIERFWIMRHGEVFAKRRRELKKRHGSS' A
#
# COMPACT_ATOMS: atom_id res chain seq x y z
N MET A 1 -8.93 -2.74 -9.96
CA MET A 1 -7.56 -3.05 -10.34
C MET A 1 -7.61 -4.22 -11.31
N SER A 2 -6.95 -4.12 -12.46
CA SER A 2 -6.75 -5.26 -13.38
C SER A 2 -5.61 -6.13 -12.89
N GLU A 3 -5.54 -7.41 -13.27
CA GLU A 3 -4.43 -8.30 -12.88
C GLU A 3 -3.05 -7.71 -13.19
N GLN A 4 -2.91 -6.96 -14.29
CA GLN A 4 -1.66 -6.29 -14.64
C GLN A 4 -1.31 -5.16 -13.66
N GLU A 5 -2.29 -4.35 -13.26
CA GLU A 5 -2.09 -3.32 -12.23
C GLU A 5 -1.71 -3.98 -10.90
N GLU A 6 -2.36 -5.09 -10.55
CA GLU A 6 -2.12 -5.82 -9.30
C GLU A 6 -0.72 -6.44 -9.24
N ASP A 7 -0.27 -7.09 -10.31
CA ASP A 7 1.07 -7.67 -10.40
C ASP A 7 2.16 -6.58 -10.40
N LEU A 8 1.88 -5.42 -11.01
CA LEU A 8 2.77 -4.26 -10.94
C LEU A 8 2.84 -3.68 -9.52
N ILE A 9 1.70 -3.50 -8.84
CA ILE A 9 1.65 -3.06 -7.44
C ILE A 9 2.43 -4.03 -6.55
N TYR A 10 2.24 -5.34 -6.73
CA TYR A 10 2.93 -6.36 -5.94
C TYR A 10 4.45 -6.31 -6.13
N ARG A 11 4.92 -6.28 -7.38
CA ARG A 11 6.37 -6.19 -7.68
C ARG A 11 6.97 -4.90 -7.18
N MET A 12 6.29 -3.77 -7.35
CA MET A 12 6.76 -2.48 -6.85
C MET A 12 6.78 -2.43 -5.33
N TYR A 13 5.75 -2.93 -4.66
CA TYR A 13 5.72 -3.00 -3.20
C TYR A 13 6.87 -3.84 -2.63
N LYS A 14 7.21 -4.97 -3.28
CA LYS A 14 8.39 -5.77 -2.94
C LYS A 14 9.71 -5.00 -3.05
N LEU A 15 9.80 -4.05 -3.98
CA LEU A 15 11.01 -3.26 -4.24
C LEU A 15 11.12 -2.01 -3.36
N VAL A 16 10.04 -1.24 -3.25
CA VAL A 16 10.06 0.10 -2.62
C VAL A 16 9.27 0.18 -1.32
N GLY A 17 8.53 -0.86 -0.95
CA GLY A 17 7.65 -0.87 0.22
C GLY A 17 6.37 -0.05 0.00
N ASP A 18 5.90 0.60 1.06
CA ASP A 18 4.69 1.44 1.11
C ASP A 18 4.88 2.84 0.51
N ARG A 19 5.83 3.00 -0.41
CA ARG A 19 6.05 4.25 -1.16
C ARG A 19 5.02 4.41 -2.27
N TRP A 20 3.75 4.52 -1.91
CA TRP A 20 2.60 4.51 -2.81
C TRP A 20 2.66 5.59 -3.90
N GLY A 21 3.20 6.78 -3.59
CA GLY A 21 3.42 7.83 -4.60
C GLY A 21 4.35 7.39 -5.75
N LEU A 22 5.40 6.61 -5.45
CA LEU A 22 6.29 6.06 -6.48
C LEU A 22 5.59 4.96 -7.30
N ILE A 23 4.72 4.17 -6.68
CA ILE A 23 3.98 3.11 -7.35
C ILE A 23 2.90 3.71 -8.25
N ALA A 24 2.14 4.70 -7.77
CA ALA A 24 1.13 5.43 -8.54
C ALA A 24 1.72 6.13 -9.77
N GLY A 25 2.93 6.68 -9.65
CA GLY A 25 3.64 7.26 -10.80
C GLY A 25 3.93 6.26 -11.93
N ARG A 26 3.77 4.95 -11.71
CA ARG A 26 3.92 3.89 -12.73
C ARG A 26 2.59 3.34 -13.25
N ILE A 27 1.45 3.74 -12.68
CA ILE A 27 0.13 3.24 -13.06
C ILE A 27 -0.73 4.44 -13.48
N PRO A 28 -0.77 4.78 -14.77
CA PRO A 28 -1.56 5.90 -15.27
C PRO A 28 -3.02 5.80 -14.84
N GLY A 29 -3.58 6.89 -14.31
CA GLY A 29 -4.97 6.92 -13.86
C GLY A 29 -5.22 6.31 -12.48
N ARG A 30 -4.16 5.93 -11.74
CA ARG A 30 -4.28 5.53 -10.32
C ARG A 30 -3.61 6.52 -9.40
N THR A 31 -4.26 6.80 -8.29
CA THR A 31 -3.66 7.59 -7.21
C THR A 31 -2.97 6.71 -6.18
N ALA A 32 -2.09 7.31 -5.39
CA ALA A 32 -1.40 6.62 -4.31
C ALA A 32 -2.40 6.06 -3.27
N GLU A 33 -3.45 6.82 -2.98
CA GLU A 33 -4.50 6.47 -2.03
C GLU A 33 -5.33 5.26 -2.51
N GLU A 34 -5.64 5.20 -3.81
CA GLU A 34 -6.35 4.05 -4.39
C GLU A 34 -5.53 2.77 -4.31
N ILE A 35 -4.23 2.86 -4.62
CA ILE A 35 -3.30 1.73 -4.54
C ILE A 35 -3.12 1.28 -3.09
N GLU A 36 -2.94 2.22 -2.16
CA GLU A 36 -2.86 1.93 -0.74
C GLU A 36 -4.13 1.22 -0.26
N ARG A 37 -5.31 1.75 -0.60
CA ARG A 37 -6.61 1.16 -0.21
C ARG A 37 -6.77 -0.24 -0.79
N PHE A 38 -6.40 -0.44 -2.06
CA PHE A 38 -6.42 -1.75 -2.69
C PHE A 38 -5.53 -2.75 -1.95
N TRP A 39 -4.30 -2.36 -1.64
CA TRP A 39 -3.34 -3.21 -0.93
C TRP A 39 -3.82 -3.55 0.48
N ILE A 40 -4.38 -2.58 1.20
CA ILE A 40 -5.01 -2.77 2.51
C ILE A 40 -6.18 -3.72 2.43
N MET A 41 -7.05 -3.58 1.44
CA MET A 41 -8.23 -4.44 1.32
C MET A 41 -7.82 -5.88 1.03
N ARG A 42 -6.80 -6.07 0.18
CA ARG A 42 -6.31 -7.39 -0.23
C ARG A 42 -5.40 -8.08 0.78
N HIS A 43 -4.62 -7.32 1.56
CA HIS A 43 -3.65 -7.86 2.53
C HIS A 43 -4.00 -7.47 3.98
N GLY A 44 -5.24 -7.05 4.21
CA GLY A 44 -5.68 -6.29 5.38
C GLY A 44 -5.48 -6.94 6.73
N GLU A 45 -5.54 -8.27 6.84
CA GLU A 45 -5.32 -8.94 8.13
C GLU A 45 -3.87 -8.75 8.63
N VAL A 46 -2.90 -8.80 7.72
CA VAL A 46 -1.47 -8.60 8.03
C VAL A 46 -1.20 -7.12 8.36
N PHE A 47 -1.84 -6.19 7.65
CA PHE A 47 -1.63 -4.76 7.84
C PHE A 47 -2.43 -4.15 8.99
N ALA A 48 -3.60 -4.69 9.34
CA ALA A 48 -4.36 -4.26 10.51
C ALA A 48 -3.52 -4.40 11.79
N LYS A 49 -2.64 -5.41 11.85
CA LYS A 49 -1.65 -5.58 12.91
C LYS A 49 -0.57 -4.48 12.87
N ARG A 50 0.04 -4.24 11.70
CA ARG A 50 1.10 -3.22 11.52
C ARG A 50 0.63 -1.78 11.77
N ARG A 51 -0.58 -1.42 11.32
CA ARG A 51 -1.19 -0.10 11.61
C ARG A 51 -1.46 0.10 13.09
N ARG A 52 -1.96 -0.93 13.80
CA ARG A 52 -2.14 -0.85 15.27
C ARG A 52 -0.80 -0.62 15.97
N GLU A 53 0.28 -1.23 15.50
CA GLU A 53 1.63 -1.05 16.05
C GLU A 53 2.20 0.36 15.76
N LEU A 54 2.01 0.90 14.55
CA LEU A 54 2.41 2.28 14.22
C LEU A 54 1.61 3.34 15.01
N LYS A 55 0.31 3.09 15.21
CA LYS A 55 -0.55 3.97 16.02
C LYS A 55 -0.16 3.94 17.51
N LYS A 56 0.32 2.80 18.02
CA LYS A 56 0.91 2.70 19.37
C LYS A 56 2.21 3.51 19.53
N ARG A 57 3.01 3.66 18.47
CA ARG A 57 4.29 4.39 18.53
C ARG A 57 4.16 5.91 18.49
N HIS A 58 3.07 6.45 17.93
CA HIS A 58 2.84 7.90 17.82
C HIS A 58 1.91 8.46 18.91
N GLY A 59 1.53 7.65 19.91
CA GLY A 59 0.65 8.03 21.02
C GLY A 59 1.37 8.31 22.35
N SER A 60 2.68 8.55 22.33
CA SER A 60 3.45 8.98 23.50
C SER A 60 3.99 10.38 23.27
N SER A 61 3.16 11.38 23.52
CA SER A 61 3.56 12.75 23.85
C SER A 61 2.56 13.28 24.86
#